data_AF-A0A6I3IDP4-F1
#
_entry.id   AF-A0A6I3IDP4-F1
#
_cell.length_a   1.000
_cell.length_b   1.000
_cell.length_c   1.000
_cell.angle_alpha   90.00
_cell.angle_beta   90.00
_cell.angle_gamma   90.00
#
_symmetry.space_group_name_H-M   'P 1'
#
loop_
_entity.id
_entity.type
_entity.pdbx_description
1 polymer ?
#
loop_
_entity_poly.entity_id
_entity_poly.type
_entity_poly.pdbx_seq_one_letter_code
_entity_poly.pdbx_strand_id
1 'polypeptide(L)'
;EALPRSRALPTSASTGRRRQPRPRRTRNRGLIDLTIYRSINALMECVIGLFKTECIRTTVFHPGPYRTLAEVEYATAGWVDWYNTTRLHSTLGMMTPVEYEQAHYAALIREPQPV
;
A
#
# COMPACT_ATOMS: atom_id res chain seq x y z
N GLU A 1 -24.79 58.31 -60.54
CA GLU A 1 -25.99 58.06 -59.71
C GLU A 1 -25.76 56.79 -58.91
N ALA A 2 -25.49 56.87 -57.60
CA ALA A 2 -26.42 57.16 -56.52
C ALA A 2 -27.47 56.03 -56.32
N LEU A 3 -27.18 55.12 -55.39
CA LEU A 3 -28.15 54.22 -54.76
C LEU A 3 -29.30 55.03 -54.12
N PRO A 4 -30.53 54.49 -53.99
CA PRO A 4 -30.86 53.88 -52.69
C PRO A 4 -31.97 52.81 -52.71
N ARG A 5 -31.96 51.91 -51.70
CA ARG A 5 -33.07 51.74 -50.74
C ARG A 5 -32.71 50.76 -49.62
N SER A 6 -33.00 51.22 -48.40
CA SER A 6 -32.75 50.62 -47.09
C SER A 6 -33.32 49.22 -46.89
N ARG A 7 -32.61 48.36 -46.13
CA ARG A 7 -33.24 47.62 -45.02
C ARG A 7 -32.23 46.98 -44.04
N ALA A 8 -32.46 47.30 -42.77
CA ALA A 8 -32.22 46.52 -41.55
C ALA A 8 -30.80 46.06 -41.18
N LEU A 9 -30.31 46.64 -40.08
CA LEU A 9 -29.35 46.04 -39.16
C LEU A 9 -29.91 44.73 -38.57
N PRO A 10 -29.14 43.63 -38.53
CA PRO A 10 -29.31 42.60 -37.52
C PRO A 10 -28.20 42.75 -36.46
N THR A 11 -28.64 43.28 -35.33
CA THR A 11 -28.35 42.88 -33.95
C THR A 11 -27.11 42.01 -33.72
N SER A 12 -26.20 42.52 -32.88
CA SER A 12 -25.11 41.82 -32.24
C SER A 12 -25.49 40.39 -31.82
N ALA A 13 -24.97 39.40 -32.53
CA ALA A 13 -24.94 38.03 -32.05
C ALA A 13 -23.95 38.00 -30.88
N SER A 14 -24.49 38.06 -29.65
CA SER A 14 -23.74 37.70 -28.45
C SER A 14 -23.29 36.26 -28.61
N THR A 15 -22.02 36.09 -28.99
CA THR A 15 -21.35 34.79 -28.98
C THR A 15 -21.30 34.35 -27.52
N GLY A 16 -22.33 33.62 -27.11
CA GLY A 16 -22.41 32.99 -25.80
C GLY A 16 -21.19 32.12 -25.63
N ARG A 17 -20.22 32.60 -24.84
CA ARG A 17 -19.10 31.79 -24.35
C ARG A 17 -19.70 30.63 -23.57
N ARG A 18 -19.88 29.48 -24.23
CA ARG A 18 -20.16 28.20 -23.58
C ARG A 18 -19.02 27.98 -22.59
N ARG A 19 -19.29 28.24 -21.30
CA ARG A 19 -18.39 27.84 -20.22
C ARG A 19 -18.32 26.32 -20.30
N GLN A 20 -17.20 25.81 -20.77
CA GLN A 20 -16.93 24.38 -20.63
C GLN A 20 -16.96 24.04 -19.13
N PRO A 21 -17.70 23.00 -18.71
CA PRO A 21 -17.59 22.52 -17.35
C PRO A 21 -16.16 22.03 -17.16
N ARG A 22 -15.43 22.62 -16.21
CA ARG A 22 -14.11 22.11 -15.82
C ARG A 22 -14.29 20.66 -15.38
N PRO A 23 -13.44 19.72 -15.82
CA PRO A 23 -13.53 18.35 -15.33
C PRO A 23 -13.40 18.40 -13.81
N ARG A 24 -14.41 17.88 -13.11
CA ARG A 24 -14.27 17.58 -11.69
C ARG A 24 -13.11 16.59 -11.61
N ARG A 25 -11.97 17.08 -11.11
CA ARG A 25 -10.87 16.23 -10.68
C ARG A 25 -11.44 15.34 -9.58
N THR A 26 -11.92 14.16 -9.94
CA THR A 26 -12.27 13.11 -8.99
C THR A 26 -10.97 12.79 -8.27
N ARG A 27 -10.84 13.34 -7.07
CA ARG A 27 -9.69 13.17 -6.21
C ARG A 27 -9.78 11.74 -5.64
N ASN A 28 -9.44 10.74 -6.46
CA ASN A 28 -9.32 9.33 -6.05
C ASN A 28 -8.17 9.07 -5.03
N ARG A 29 -7.59 10.13 -4.47
CA ARG A 29 -6.47 10.08 -3.51
C ARG A 29 -6.85 9.50 -2.13
N GLY A 30 -8.13 9.32 -1.82
CA GLY A 30 -8.57 8.79 -0.52
C GLY A 30 -8.89 7.29 -0.49
N LEU A 31 -9.21 6.69 -1.64
CA LEU A 31 -9.66 5.29 -1.67
C LEU A 31 -8.49 4.30 -1.70
N ILE A 32 -7.41 4.64 -2.41
CA ILE A 32 -6.19 3.82 -2.43
C ILE A 32 -5.52 3.84 -1.05
N ASP A 33 -5.46 5.01 -0.42
CA ASP A 33 -4.86 5.22 0.90
C ASP A 33 -5.58 4.43 2.00
N LEU A 34 -6.92 4.47 2.00
CA LEU A 34 -7.72 3.75 3.01
C LEU A 34 -7.69 2.23 2.81
N THR A 35 -7.70 1.74 1.57
CA THR A 35 -7.64 0.30 1.30
C THR A 35 -6.28 -0.28 1.68
N ILE A 36 -5.18 0.41 1.36
CA ILE A 36 -3.83 0.03 1.77
C ILE A 36 -3.69 0.07 3.30
N TYR A 37 -4.20 1.12 3.94
CA TYR A 37 -4.18 1.22 5.40
C TYR A 37 -4.91 0.04 6.06
N ARG A 38 -6.12 -0.30 5.58
CA ARG A 38 -6.91 -1.40 6.12
C ARG A 38 -6.22 -2.74 5.93
N SER A 39 -5.59 -2.99 4.78
CA SER A 39 -4.89 -4.27 4.55
C SER A 39 -3.65 -4.41 5.44
N ILE A 40 -2.88 -3.33 5.64
CA ILE A 40 -1.74 -3.32 6.56
C ILE A 40 -2.22 -3.53 8.00
N ASN A 41 -3.27 -2.85 8.44
CA ASN A 41 -3.79 -3.03 9.80
C ASN A 41 -4.28 -4.48 10.04
N ALA A 42 -5.03 -5.05 9.10
CA ALA A 42 -5.49 -6.44 9.20
C ALA A 42 -4.31 -7.44 9.23
N LEU A 43 -3.28 -7.21 8.41
CA LEU A 43 -2.06 -8.02 8.44
C LEU A 43 -1.38 -7.95 9.81
N MET A 44 -1.21 -6.74 10.35
CA MET A 44 -0.59 -6.54 11.66
C MET A 44 -1.39 -7.18 12.79
N GLU A 45 -2.72 -7.09 12.75
CA GLU A 45 -3.62 -7.77 13.70
C GLU A 45 -3.48 -9.30 13.66
N CYS A 46 -3.34 -9.88 12.47
CA CYS A 46 -3.06 -11.31 12.32
C CYS A 46 -1.69 -11.68 12.87
N VAL A 47 -0.64 -10.91 12.55
CA VAL A 47 0.73 -11.17 13.00
C VAL A 47 0.85 -11.06 14.52
N ILE A 48 0.22 -10.06 15.16
CA ILE A 48 0.26 -9.94 16.62
C ILE A 48 -0.53 -11.06 17.30
N GLY A 49 -1.64 -11.52 16.71
CA GLY A 49 -2.38 -12.69 17.20
C GLY A 49 -1.54 -13.96 17.15
N LEU A 50 -0.79 -14.14 16.06
CA LEU A 50 0.13 -15.25 15.86
C LEU A 50 1.28 -15.22 16.86
N PHE A 51 1.94 -14.07 17.02
CA PHE A 51 2.99 -13.86 18.02
C PHE A 51 2.53 -14.23 19.43
N LYS A 52 1.35 -13.76 19.84
CA LYS A 52 0.80 -14.10 21.17
C LYS A 52 0.55 -15.61 21.31
N THR A 53 0.10 -16.26 20.24
CA THR A 53 -0.22 -17.70 20.28
C THR A 53 1.04 -18.55 20.31
N GLU A 54 2.05 -18.21 19.51
CA GLU A 54 3.26 -19.01 19.33
C GLU A 54 4.37 -18.63 20.31
N CYS A 55 4.66 -17.34 20.52
CA CYS A 55 5.71 -16.90 21.43
C CYS A 55 5.23 -16.89 22.88
N ILE A 56 4.10 -16.23 23.16
CA ILE A 56 3.69 -15.96 24.55
C ILE A 56 3.01 -17.16 25.21
N ARG A 57 2.12 -17.86 24.48
CA ARG A 57 1.26 -18.93 25.05
C ARG A 57 1.87 -20.33 24.98
N THR A 58 2.97 -20.54 24.24
CA THR A 58 3.70 -21.82 24.23
C THR A 58 4.94 -21.74 25.11
N THR A 59 5.77 -22.77 25.12
CA THR A 59 7.09 -22.77 25.77
C THR A 59 8.21 -23.05 24.77
N VAL A 60 8.01 -22.72 23.50
CA VAL A 60 9.02 -22.95 22.43
C VAL A 60 10.18 -21.95 22.57
N PHE A 61 9.87 -20.69 22.87
CA PHE A 61 10.84 -19.59 22.95
C PHE A 61 11.20 -19.20 24.38
N HIS A 62 10.59 -19.85 25.37
CA HIS A 62 10.88 -19.63 26.79
C HIS A 62 10.58 -20.90 27.60
N PRO A 63 11.31 -21.16 28.69
CA PRO A 63 11.19 -22.40 29.46
C PRO A 63 10.02 -22.41 30.46
N GLY A 64 9.29 -21.29 30.62
CA GLY A 64 8.24 -21.15 31.64
C GLY A 64 7.72 -19.71 31.73
N PRO A 65 6.83 -19.41 32.69
CA PRO A 65 6.19 -18.10 32.78
C PRO A 65 7.22 -16.96 32.84
N TYR A 66 6.98 -15.91 32.06
CA TYR A 66 7.82 -14.71 32.07
C TYR A 66 7.80 -14.02 33.44
N ARG A 67 8.99 -13.80 33.99
CA ARG A 67 9.23 -13.15 35.29
C ARG A 67 9.92 -11.80 35.12
N THR A 68 10.66 -11.62 34.04
CA THR A 68 11.42 -10.38 33.77
C THR A 68 11.16 -9.86 32.36
N LEU A 69 11.38 -8.56 32.14
CA LEU A 69 11.30 -7.98 30.80
C LEU A 69 12.35 -8.59 29.85
N ALA A 70 13.55 -8.87 30.36
CA ALA A 70 14.62 -9.48 29.57
C ALA A 70 14.23 -10.86 29.00
N GLU A 71 13.47 -11.67 29.74
CA GLU A 71 12.97 -12.96 29.23
C GLU A 71 11.97 -12.76 28.07
N VAL A 72 11.12 -11.74 28.15
CA VAL A 72 10.18 -11.40 27.07
C VAL A 72 10.93 -10.90 25.85
N GLU A 73 11.92 -10.03 26.02
CA GLU A 73 12.78 -9.52 24.94
C GLU A 73 13.52 -10.66 24.25
N TYR A 74 14.13 -11.57 25.02
CA TYR A 74 14.85 -12.72 24.48
C TYR A 74 13.92 -13.66 23.70
N ALA A 75 12.76 -14.01 24.27
CA ALA A 75 11.79 -14.85 23.56
C ALA A 75 11.26 -14.18 22.30
N THR A 76 11.03 -12.86 22.35
CA THR A 76 10.58 -12.09 21.18
C THR A 76 11.64 -12.07 20.08
N ALA A 77 12.91 -11.83 20.44
CA ALA A 77 14.02 -11.87 19.50
C ALA A 77 14.14 -13.25 18.84
N GLY A 78 14.05 -14.32 19.63
CA GLY A 78 14.06 -15.70 19.12
C GLY A 78 12.88 -16.00 18.20
N TRP A 79 11.68 -15.53 18.53
CA TRP A 79 10.50 -15.71 17.68
C TRP A 79 10.64 -14.96 16.36
N VAL A 80 11.12 -13.71 16.39
CA VAL A 80 11.34 -12.89 15.18
C VAL A 80 12.40 -13.50 14.28
N ASP A 81 13.51 -13.96 14.86
CA ASP A 81 14.57 -14.63 14.11
C ASP A 81 14.03 -15.89 13.42
N TRP A 82 13.38 -16.78 14.18
CA TRP A 82 12.76 -17.99 13.62
C TRP A 82 11.72 -17.67 12.53
N TYR A 83 10.86 -16.67 12.76
CA TYR A 83 9.85 -16.27 11.79
C TYR A 83 10.46 -15.83 10.46
N ASN A 84 11.56 -15.08 10.50
CA ASN A 84 12.18 -14.50 9.31
C ASN A 84 13.13 -15.45 8.59
N THR A 85 13.82 -16.34 9.32
CA THR A 85 14.92 -17.15 8.78
C THR A 85 14.61 -18.63 8.65
N THR A 86 13.56 -19.11 9.32
CA THR A 86 13.29 -20.56 9.41
C THR A 86 11.84 -20.91 9.04
N ARG A 87 10.88 -20.04 9.36
CA ARG A 87 9.46 -20.30 9.09
C ARG A 87 9.19 -20.25 7.58
N LEU A 88 8.66 -21.34 7.05
CA LEU A 88 8.24 -21.42 5.65
C LEU A 88 6.82 -20.89 5.48
N HIS A 89 6.61 -20.08 4.45
CA HIS A 89 5.32 -19.52 4.11
C HIS A 89 4.82 -20.06 2.77
N SER A 90 3.67 -20.72 2.76
CA SER A 90 3.07 -21.25 1.52
C SER A 90 2.78 -20.15 0.51
N THR A 91 2.41 -18.95 0.96
CA THR A 91 2.18 -17.76 0.13
C THR A 91 3.46 -17.24 -0.53
N LEU A 92 4.64 -17.57 0.02
CA LEU A 92 5.95 -17.23 -0.53
C LEU A 92 6.55 -18.40 -1.33
N GLY A 93 5.77 -19.42 -1.66
CA GLY A 93 6.27 -20.60 -2.38
C GLY A 93 7.10 -21.53 -1.49
N MET A 94 6.76 -21.66 -0.21
CA MET A 94 7.51 -22.43 0.79
C MET A 94 8.93 -21.91 1.03
N MET A 95 9.09 -20.58 0.95
CA MET A 95 10.32 -19.87 1.31
C MET A 95 10.13 -19.13 2.63
N THR A 96 11.25 -18.80 3.26
CA THR A 96 11.28 -17.88 4.39
C THR A 96 11.14 -16.43 3.91
N PRO A 97 10.68 -15.50 4.77
CA PRO A 97 10.59 -14.09 4.41
C PRO A 97 11.93 -13.51 3.93
N VAL A 98 13.04 -13.85 4.61
CA VAL A 98 14.37 -13.38 4.24
C VAL A 98 14.80 -13.89 2.86
N GLU A 99 14.59 -15.17 2.55
CA GLU A 99 14.91 -15.72 1.24
C GLU A 99 14.09 -15.05 0.13
N TYR A 100 12.79 -14.83 0.39
CA TYR A 100 11.91 -14.16 -0.57
C TYR A 100 12.35 -12.71 -0.83
N GLU A 101 12.68 -11.95 0.21
CA GLU A 101 13.20 -10.59 0.07
C GLU A 101 14.52 -10.56 -0.70
N GLN A 102 15.46 -11.45 -0.38
CA GLN A 102 16.74 -11.55 -1.08
C GLN A 102 16.55 -11.85 -2.57
N ALA A 103 15.67 -12.79 -2.92
CA ALA A 103 15.34 -13.11 -4.30
C ALA A 103 14.70 -11.91 -5.02
N HIS A 104 13.80 -11.19 -4.34
CA HIS A 104 13.17 -9.98 -4.87
C HIS A 104 14.19 -8.88 -5.18
N TYR A 105 15.09 -8.57 -4.24
CA TYR A 105 16.11 -7.56 -4.44
C TYR A 105 17.12 -7.96 -5.53
N ALA A 106 17.51 -9.24 -5.60
CA ALA A 106 18.37 -9.74 -6.67
C ALA A 106 17.74 -9.57 -8.06
N ALA A 107 16.41 -9.75 -8.17
CA ALA A 107 15.68 -9.53 -9.42
C ALA A 107 15.60 -8.04 -9.80
N LEU A 108 15.36 -7.16 -8.82
CA LEU A 108 15.32 -5.71 -9.03
C LEU A 108 16.66 -5.12 -9.47
N ILE A 109 17.77 -5.60 -8.92
CA ILE A 109 19.13 -5.15 -9.29
C ILE A 109 19.49 -5.60 -10.72
N ARG A 110 18.83 -6.65 -11.23
CA ARG A 110 19.10 -7.24 -12.55
C ARG A 110 18.41 -6.51 -13.71
N GLU A 111 17.46 -5.60 -13.48
CA GLU A 111 16.94 -4.75 -14.55
C GLU A 111 18.00 -3.72 -14.97
N PRO A 112 18.57 -3.79 -16.19
CA PRO A 112 19.44 -2.74 -16.69
C PRO A 112 18.58 -1.50 -16.91
N GLN A 113 19.01 -0.36 -16.35
CA GLN A 113 18.45 0.93 -16.73
C GLN A 113 18.52 1.06 -18.26
N PRO A 114 17.41 1.44 -18.94
CA PRO A 114 17.46 1.66 -20.38
C PRO A 114 18.46 2.79 -20.66
N VAL A 115 19.51 2.47 -21.40
CA VAL A 115 20.49 3.43 -21.95
C VAL A 115 19.90 4.18 -23.13
#